data_AF-A0A3N7GNB9-F1
#
_entry.id   AF-A0A3N7GNB9-F1
#
_cell.length_a   1.000
_cell.length_b   1.000
_cell.length_c   1.000
_cell.angle_alpha   90.00
_cell.angle_beta   90.00
_cell.angle_gamma   90.00
#
_symmetry.space_group_name_H-M   'P 1'
#
loop_
_entity.id
_entity.type
_entity.pdbx_description
1 polymer ?
#
loop_
_entity_poly.entity_id
_entity_poly.type
_entity_poly.pdbx_seq_one_letter_code
_entity_poly.pdbx_strand_id
1 'polypeptide(L)'
;MIEAYLTEFSPQSVAAGNPKPKYNSLISNIQDIQAATLKSFWQETEDDFPPFDQEVWWEVWLDNQGLENVSDYLTPSLQPYGVQIGMQWLHFPEHSVGLVKGTAEQLSISLLYTNRLAELRKPRETAEFFTGLERADQQDWINDLRQRVDNLTEGSTISVCLLDTGINRGHPLMENLVPEHNLDTIIPETGHHDTGDGPAGHGTPMAGLILYGDLVETLANQERIRIYHHLESVKLISPGNAHEPQNYGYVTQEAMDRAEIINFDHKRVYCLAVTSDTVEHGGGPTSWSAAIDQHAFGSVELPNTARLTMVSSGNLTAEQMQNYPLSNRGTSVHEPAQAFNAVTVGSYTQKDSIDSDQYPGASPLAQRGAMAPSNSTSMGWDNKWPRKPDIVMEGGNYAEQHGALLEPDSQCLV
;
A
#
# COMPACT_ATOMS: atom_id res chain seq x y z
N MET A 1 -48.52 12.74 -7.47
CA MET A 1 -47.97 13.39 -8.68
C MET A 1 -46.72 12.67 -9.19
N ILE A 2 -45.80 12.23 -8.32
CA ILE A 2 -44.62 11.41 -8.67
C ILE A 2 -44.98 9.97 -9.11
N GLU A 3 -45.99 9.33 -8.51
CA GLU A 3 -46.44 7.99 -8.93
C GLU A 3 -46.90 7.92 -10.40
N ALA A 4 -47.45 9.02 -10.95
CA ALA A 4 -47.84 9.08 -12.36
C ALA A 4 -46.64 9.01 -13.32
N TYR A 5 -45.45 9.45 -12.88
CA TYR A 5 -44.22 9.38 -13.67
C TYR A 5 -43.62 7.95 -13.74
N LEU A 6 -43.88 7.13 -12.71
CA LEU A 6 -43.39 5.74 -12.62
C LEU A 6 -44.38 4.71 -13.20
N THR A 7 -45.67 5.06 -13.30
CA THR A 7 -46.74 4.11 -13.67
C THR A 7 -47.36 4.36 -15.05
N GLU A 8 -47.11 5.50 -15.69
CA GLU A 8 -47.48 5.72 -17.09
C GLU A 8 -46.42 5.14 -18.04
N PHE A 9 -46.74 4.00 -18.66
CA PHE A 9 -45.89 3.38 -19.68
C PHE A 9 -46.11 4.01 -21.06
N SER A 10 -45.05 4.11 -21.88
CA SER A 10 -45.25 4.60 -23.24
C SER A 10 -46.09 3.60 -24.05
N PRO A 11 -47.13 4.02 -24.79
CA PRO A 11 -47.97 3.10 -25.57
C PRO A 11 -47.17 2.22 -26.54
N GLN A 12 -46.05 2.76 -27.04
CA GLN A 12 -45.11 2.09 -27.95
C GLN A 12 -44.32 0.96 -27.27
N SER A 13 -43.93 1.14 -26.00
CA SER A 13 -43.19 0.13 -25.23
C SER A 13 -44.09 -1.03 -24.77
N VAL A 14 -45.35 -0.75 -24.45
CA VAL A 14 -46.37 -1.76 -24.13
C VAL A 14 -46.66 -2.63 -25.35
N ALA A 15 -46.76 -2.02 -26.54
CA ALA A 15 -46.95 -2.75 -27.80
C ALA A 15 -45.73 -3.62 -28.21
N ALA A 16 -44.53 -3.27 -27.74
CA ALA A 16 -43.29 -4.00 -28.01
C ALA A 16 -42.99 -5.11 -26.97
N GLY A 17 -43.86 -5.35 -25.99
CA GLY A 17 -43.71 -6.38 -24.96
C GLY A 17 -42.66 -6.07 -23.88
N ASN A 18 -42.08 -4.88 -23.88
CA ASN A 18 -41.14 -4.41 -22.85
C ASN A 18 -41.57 -3.03 -22.36
N PRO A 19 -42.56 -2.96 -21.45
CA PRO A 19 -43.16 -1.70 -21.01
C PRO A 19 -42.11 -0.85 -20.28
N LYS A 20 -41.80 0.32 -20.84
CA LYS A 20 -40.88 1.31 -20.27
C LYS A 20 -41.67 2.54 -19.80
N PRO A 21 -41.37 3.09 -18.61
CA PRO A 21 -42.00 4.32 -18.16
C PRO A 21 -41.84 5.43 -19.20
N LYS A 22 -42.89 6.20 -19.44
CA LYS A 22 -42.96 7.28 -20.44
C LYS A 22 -41.86 8.35 -20.28
N TYR A 23 -41.30 8.47 -19.08
CA TYR A 23 -40.27 9.45 -18.73
C TYR A 23 -38.90 8.82 -18.41
N ASN A 24 -38.68 7.55 -18.79
CA ASN A 24 -37.47 6.80 -18.48
C ASN A 24 -36.17 7.47 -18.96
N SER A 25 -36.19 8.16 -20.11
CA SER A 25 -35.03 8.89 -20.61
C SER A 25 -34.66 10.10 -19.74
N LEU A 26 -35.66 10.77 -19.15
CA LEU A 26 -35.44 11.90 -18.25
C LEU A 26 -34.94 11.43 -16.88
N ILE A 27 -35.49 10.31 -16.40
CA ILE A 27 -35.07 9.67 -15.14
C ILE A 27 -33.63 9.16 -15.23
N SER A 28 -33.29 8.45 -16.31
CA SER A 28 -31.91 7.97 -16.57
C SER A 28 -30.92 9.13 -16.61
N ASN A 29 -31.25 10.22 -17.32
CA ASN A 29 -30.38 11.40 -17.37
C ASN A 29 -30.16 12.03 -15.99
N ILE A 30 -31.16 12.03 -15.11
CA ILE A 30 -31.01 12.57 -13.74
C ILE A 30 -30.10 11.67 -12.90
N GLN A 31 -30.28 10.35 -12.96
CA GLN A 31 -29.42 9.39 -12.26
C GLN A 31 -27.97 9.47 -12.76
N ASP A 32 -27.77 9.59 -14.08
CA ASP A 32 -26.44 9.72 -14.68
C ASP A 32 -25.73 11.02 -14.23
N ILE A 33 -26.47 12.14 -14.15
CA ILE A 33 -25.93 13.41 -13.65
C ILE A 33 -25.61 13.32 -12.15
N GLN A 34 -26.49 12.72 -11.35
CA GLN A 34 -26.27 12.51 -9.91
C GLN A 34 -25.04 11.64 -9.65
N ALA A 35 -24.88 10.56 -10.40
CA ALA A 35 -23.71 9.69 -10.31
C ALA A 35 -22.42 10.41 -10.70
N ALA A 36 -22.42 11.13 -11.83
CA ALA A 36 -21.26 11.90 -12.26
C ALA A 36 -20.89 13.01 -11.25
N THR A 37 -21.89 13.63 -10.63
CA THR A 37 -21.69 14.68 -9.62
C THR A 37 -21.12 14.09 -8.33
N LEU A 38 -21.70 13.00 -7.81
CA LEU A 38 -21.19 12.34 -6.61
C LEU A 38 -19.76 11.83 -6.83
N LYS A 39 -19.47 11.28 -8.01
CA LYS A 39 -18.12 10.84 -8.41
C LYS A 39 -17.12 12.00 -8.47
N SER A 40 -17.54 13.25 -8.72
CA SER A 40 -16.62 14.40 -8.69
C SER A 40 -16.12 14.77 -7.29
N PHE A 41 -16.80 14.31 -6.23
CA PHE A 41 -16.34 14.47 -4.84
C PHE A 41 -15.41 13.35 -4.38
N TRP A 42 -15.23 12.29 -5.20
CA TRP A 42 -14.37 11.16 -4.88
C TRP A 42 -12.90 11.56 -4.97
N GLN A 43 -12.17 11.41 -3.85
CA GLN A 43 -10.76 11.80 -3.76
C GLN A 43 -9.78 10.62 -3.84
N GLU A 44 -10.27 9.39 -4.06
CA GLU A 44 -9.39 8.23 -4.26
C GLU A 44 -9.03 8.12 -5.75
N THR A 45 -7.87 8.64 -6.16
CA THR A 45 -7.43 8.59 -7.57
C THR A 45 -7.04 7.18 -8.03
N GLU A 46 -6.76 6.29 -7.09
CA GLU A 46 -6.26 4.94 -7.35
C GLU A 46 -7.30 3.84 -7.10
N ASP A 47 -8.33 4.14 -6.31
CA ASP A 47 -9.49 3.27 -6.16
C ASP A 47 -10.59 3.67 -7.14
N ASP A 48 -11.14 2.66 -7.84
CA ASP A 48 -12.33 2.87 -8.65
C ASP A 48 -13.48 3.36 -7.79
N PHE A 49 -14.22 4.35 -8.29
CA PHE A 49 -15.48 4.75 -7.67
C PHE A 49 -16.42 3.54 -7.60
N PRO A 50 -16.97 3.20 -6.42
CA PRO A 50 -17.80 2.01 -6.24
C PRO A 50 -18.96 1.93 -7.25
N PRO A 51 -19.34 0.73 -7.71
CA PRO A 51 -20.57 0.51 -8.48
C PRO A 51 -21.78 1.17 -7.80
N PHE A 52 -22.65 1.77 -8.60
CA PHE A 52 -23.66 2.72 -8.09
C PHE A 52 -24.68 2.08 -7.14
N ASP A 53 -24.91 0.78 -7.28
CA ASP A 53 -25.83 -0.07 -6.52
C ASP A 53 -25.15 -0.87 -5.39
N GLN A 54 -23.83 -0.79 -5.26
CA GLN A 54 -23.09 -1.50 -4.21
C GLN A 54 -23.17 -0.75 -2.89
N GLU A 55 -23.60 -1.44 -1.83
CA GLU A 55 -23.58 -0.89 -0.47
C GLU A 55 -22.17 -0.98 0.10
N VAL A 56 -21.56 0.17 0.39
CA VAL A 56 -20.23 0.28 1.00
C VAL A 56 -20.24 1.30 2.13
N TRP A 57 -19.19 1.29 2.94
CA TRP A 57 -18.91 2.40 3.85
C TRP A 57 -18.19 3.51 3.10
N TRP A 58 -18.51 4.75 3.46
CA TRP A 58 -17.97 5.98 2.90
C TRP A 58 -17.49 6.85 4.04
N GLU A 59 -16.31 7.41 3.91
CA GLU A 59 -15.90 8.54 4.74
C GLU A 59 -16.36 9.82 4.07
N VAL A 60 -17.20 10.59 4.76
CA VAL A 60 -17.86 11.77 4.23
C VAL A 60 -17.30 13.01 4.92
N TRP A 61 -16.77 13.92 4.12
CA TRP A 61 -16.26 15.21 4.57
C TRP A 61 -17.28 16.29 4.27
N LEU A 62 -17.70 17.01 5.29
CA LEU A 62 -18.72 18.05 5.19
C LEU A 62 -18.19 19.39 5.70
N ASP A 63 -18.48 20.47 4.99
CA ASP A 63 -18.33 21.83 5.50
C ASP A 63 -19.27 22.05 6.70
N ASN A 64 -18.68 22.27 7.87
CA ASN A 64 -19.39 22.43 9.13
C ASN A 64 -19.59 23.90 9.53
N GLN A 65 -19.27 24.87 8.67
CA GLN A 65 -19.48 26.29 8.96
C GLN A 65 -20.95 26.56 9.32
N GLY A 66 -21.16 26.97 10.57
CA GLY A 66 -22.48 27.28 11.14
C GLY A 66 -23.31 26.08 11.58
N LEU A 67 -22.74 24.87 11.69
CA LEU A 67 -23.41 23.69 12.24
C LEU A 67 -22.81 23.33 13.62
N GLU A 68 -23.67 23.17 14.64
CA GLU A 68 -23.25 22.71 15.96
C GLU A 68 -23.05 21.18 16.02
N ASN A 69 -23.90 20.42 15.32
CA ASN A 69 -23.77 18.96 15.19
C ASN A 69 -24.15 18.51 13.78
N VAL A 70 -23.17 18.01 13.03
CA VAL A 70 -23.36 17.60 11.63
C VAL A 70 -24.15 16.29 11.51
N SER A 71 -24.00 15.36 12.46
CA SER A 71 -24.72 14.09 12.45
C SER A 71 -26.24 14.28 12.62
N ASP A 72 -26.65 15.18 13.51
CA ASP A 72 -28.07 15.54 13.71
C ASP A 72 -28.67 16.23 12.48
N TYR A 73 -27.85 17.00 11.75
CA TYR A 73 -28.26 17.66 10.50
C TYR A 73 -28.48 16.65 9.36
N LEU A 74 -27.61 15.64 9.25
CA LEU A 74 -27.69 14.63 8.19
C LEU A 74 -28.76 13.57 8.43
N THR A 75 -29.00 13.20 9.68
CA THR A 75 -29.90 12.10 10.07
C THR A 75 -31.27 12.18 9.38
N PRO A 76 -31.99 13.32 9.38
CA PRO A 76 -33.28 13.44 8.70
C PRO A 76 -33.21 13.26 7.18
N SER A 77 -32.05 13.52 6.57
CA SER A 77 -31.85 13.49 5.13
C SER A 77 -31.39 12.13 4.62
N LEU A 78 -30.70 11.34 5.46
CA LEU A 78 -30.07 10.07 5.07
C LEU A 78 -30.86 8.83 5.55
N GLN A 79 -31.34 8.84 6.80
CA GLN A 79 -32.06 7.67 7.35
C GLN A 79 -33.28 7.23 6.54
N PRO A 80 -34.14 8.14 6.00
CA PRO A 80 -35.32 7.73 5.23
C PRO A 80 -34.98 6.91 3.97
N TYR A 81 -33.75 7.01 3.46
CA TYR A 81 -33.28 6.28 2.29
C TYR A 81 -32.51 5.01 2.65
N GLY A 82 -32.47 4.64 3.94
CA GLY A 82 -31.78 3.45 4.42
C GLY A 82 -30.27 3.60 4.58
N VAL A 83 -29.73 4.83 4.48
CA VAL A 83 -28.31 5.11 4.71
C VAL A 83 -28.04 5.06 6.22
N GLN A 84 -27.06 4.25 6.62
CA GLN A 84 -26.61 4.17 8.00
C GLN A 84 -25.61 5.29 8.26
N ILE A 85 -25.75 6.00 9.38
CA ILE A 85 -24.80 7.03 9.79
C ILE A 85 -23.99 6.46 10.96
N GLY A 86 -22.67 6.54 10.86
CA GLY A 86 -21.75 6.18 11.92
C GLY A 86 -21.98 7.04 13.16
N MET A 87 -21.82 6.44 14.33
CA MET A 87 -22.08 7.11 15.61
C MET A 87 -21.02 8.16 15.98
N GLN A 88 -19.82 8.06 15.38
CA GLN A 88 -18.68 8.92 15.67
C GLN A 88 -18.41 9.83 14.47
N TRP A 89 -18.28 11.13 14.77
CA TRP A 89 -17.95 12.18 13.80
C TRP A 89 -16.83 13.04 14.37
N LEU A 90 -15.74 13.16 13.64
CA LEU A 90 -14.64 14.08 13.95
C LEU A 90 -15.02 15.50 13.54
N HIS A 91 -14.67 16.48 14.36
CA HIS A 91 -15.04 17.89 14.16
C HIS A 91 -13.77 18.74 14.09
N PHE A 92 -13.43 19.19 12.89
CA PHE A 92 -12.36 20.14 12.59
C PHE A 92 -12.92 21.57 12.47
N PRO A 93 -12.07 22.63 12.46
CA PRO A 93 -12.54 24.01 12.38
C PRO A 93 -13.41 24.36 11.16
N GLU A 94 -13.16 23.72 10.01
CA GLU A 94 -13.89 23.98 8.75
C GLU A 94 -14.66 22.75 8.25
N HIS A 95 -14.35 21.56 8.77
CA HIS A 95 -14.91 20.30 8.28
C HIS A 95 -15.34 19.37 9.41
N SER A 96 -16.38 18.59 9.16
CA SER A 96 -16.71 17.41 9.96
C SER A 96 -16.60 16.16 9.11
N VAL A 97 -16.01 15.12 9.68
CA VAL A 97 -15.73 13.87 9.00
C VAL A 97 -16.42 12.74 9.75
N GLY A 98 -17.09 11.87 9.02
CA GLY A 98 -17.76 10.72 9.62
C GLY A 98 -18.09 9.64 8.60
N LEU A 99 -18.36 8.46 9.12
CA LEU A 99 -18.67 7.29 8.30
C LEU A 99 -20.16 7.23 7.99
N VAL A 100 -20.52 6.89 6.75
CA VAL A 100 -21.88 6.51 6.38
C VAL A 100 -21.85 5.23 5.56
N LYS A 101 -22.86 4.37 5.71
CA LYS A 101 -23.00 3.15 4.92
C LYS A 101 -24.21 3.26 4.00
N GLY A 102 -24.00 3.04 2.72
CA GLY A 102 -25.06 3.09 1.71
C GLY A 102 -24.53 2.88 0.31
N THR A 103 -25.42 2.89 -0.67
CA THR A 103 -25.06 2.90 -2.09
C THR A 103 -24.79 4.32 -2.57
N ALA A 104 -24.01 4.47 -3.64
CA ALA A 104 -23.82 5.78 -4.27
C ALA A 104 -25.17 6.35 -4.76
N GLU A 105 -26.12 5.51 -5.18
CA GLU A 105 -27.49 5.93 -5.48
C GLU A 105 -28.16 6.63 -4.29
N GLN A 106 -28.17 6.00 -3.12
CA GLN A 106 -28.81 6.54 -1.91
C GLN A 106 -28.16 7.85 -1.44
N LEU A 107 -26.83 7.93 -1.55
CA LEU A 107 -26.05 9.11 -1.16
C LEU A 107 -26.28 10.28 -2.13
N SER A 108 -26.38 10.00 -3.43
CA SER A 108 -26.57 11.04 -4.45
C SER A 108 -27.92 11.77 -4.31
N ILE A 109 -28.94 11.08 -3.78
CA ILE A 109 -30.29 11.62 -3.57
C ILE A 109 -30.37 12.52 -2.33
N SER A 110 -29.40 12.43 -1.43
CA SER A 110 -29.46 13.07 -0.11
C SER A 110 -28.26 13.99 0.15
N LEU A 111 -27.04 13.47 0.10
CA LEU A 111 -25.80 14.23 0.40
C LEU A 111 -25.58 15.40 -0.56
N LEU A 112 -25.81 15.22 -1.86
CA LEU A 112 -25.62 16.32 -2.84
C LEU A 112 -26.54 17.52 -2.57
N TYR A 113 -27.72 17.29 -1.98
CA TYR A 113 -28.68 18.34 -1.68
C TYR A 113 -28.39 19.10 -0.38
N THR A 114 -27.44 18.63 0.42
CA THR A 114 -26.97 19.36 1.60
C THR A 114 -26.14 20.60 1.22
N ASN A 115 -25.58 20.62 0.00
CA ASN A 115 -24.63 21.62 -0.49
C ASN A 115 -23.46 21.89 0.48
N ARG A 116 -23.10 20.86 1.27
CA ARG A 116 -22.01 20.88 2.24
C ARG A 116 -21.00 19.77 2.02
N LEU A 117 -21.27 18.87 1.06
CA LEU A 117 -20.33 17.82 0.70
C LEU A 117 -19.04 18.46 0.15
N ALA A 118 -17.94 18.21 0.84
CA ALA A 118 -16.61 18.66 0.44
C ALA A 118 -15.86 17.53 -0.27
N GLU A 119 -15.85 16.33 0.33
CA GLU A 119 -15.14 15.16 -0.20
C GLU A 119 -15.87 13.86 0.16
N LEU A 120 -15.65 12.84 -0.67
CA LEU A 120 -15.96 11.45 -0.40
C LEU A 120 -14.67 10.63 -0.50
N ARG A 121 -14.42 9.82 0.52
CA ARG A 121 -13.25 8.95 0.62
C ARG A 121 -13.66 7.52 0.96
N LYS A 122 -12.75 6.58 0.68
CA LYS A 122 -12.86 5.20 1.15
C LYS A 122 -12.48 5.19 2.63
N PRO A 123 -13.30 4.65 3.55
CA PRO A 123 -12.91 4.49 4.94
C PRO A 123 -11.64 3.66 5.04
N ARG A 124 -10.63 4.19 5.73
CA ARG A 124 -9.38 3.47 5.99
C ARG A 124 -9.30 3.17 7.48
N GLU A 125 -9.14 1.90 7.82
CA GLU A 125 -8.72 1.51 9.17
C GLU A 125 -7.25 1.88 9.36
N THR A 126 -6.85 2.25 10.57
CA THR A 126 -5.49 2.73 10.85
C THR A 126 -4.57 1.58 11.26
N ALA A 127 -3.28 1.63 10.91
CA ALA A 127 -2.33 0.63 11.41
C ALA A 127 -2.22 0.67 12.95
N GLU A 128 -2.40 1.85 13.53
CA GLU A 128 -2.42 2.11 14.97
C GLU A 128 -3.48 1.26 15.68
N PHE A 129 -4.68 1.17 15.11
CA PHE A 129 -5.76 0.39 15.72
C PHE A 129 -5.29 -1.03 16.05
N PHE A 130 -4.56 -1.69 15.15
CA PHE A 130 -4.09 -3.06 15.34
C PHE A 130 -2.84 -3.16 16.22
N THR A 131 -1.89 -2.23 16.08
CA THR A 131 -0.63 -2.26 16.85
C THR A 131 -0.84 -1.85 18.32
N GLY A 132 -1.84 -1.03 18.61
CA GLY A 132 -2.21 -0.57 19.96
C GLY A 132 -3.05 -1.56 20.78
N LEU A 133 -3.52 -2.66 20.17
CA LEU A 133 -4.33 -3.67 20.86
C LEU A 133 -3.56 -4.41 21.96
N GLU A 134 -4.29 -4.88 22.97
CA GLU A 134 -3.73 -5.85 23.91
C GLU A 134 -3.36 -7.15 23.20
N ARG A 135 -2.35 -7.86 23.73
CA ARG A 135 -1.84 -9.11 23.10
C ARG A 135 -2.93 -10.16 22.87
N ALA A 136 -3.94 -10.23 23.72
CA ALA A 136 -5.05 -11.15 23.57
C ALA A 136 -5.87 -10.83 22.31
N ASP A 137 -6.22 -9.55 22.13
CA ASP A 137 -6.99 -9.09 20.97
C ASP A 137 -6.15 -9.20 19.69
N GLN A 138 -4.86 -8.87 19.72
CA GLN A 138 -3.95 -9.10 18.59
C GLN A 138 -3.91 -10.59 18.18
N GLN A 139 -3.92 -11.50 19.16
CA GLN A 139 -3.93 -12.92 18.89
C GLN A 139 -5.23 -13.38 18.21
N ASP A 140 -6.36 -12.79 18.56
CA ASP A 140 -7.65 -13.06 17.93
C ASP A 140 -7.66 -12.59 16.47
N TRP A 141 -7.16 -11.39 16.18
CA TRP A 141 -6.99 -10.90 14.81
C TRP A 141 -6.04 -11.77 13.98
N ILE A 142 -4.92 -12.18 14.56
CA ILE A 142 -3.99 -13.12 13.92
C ILE A 142 -4.69 -14.44 13.62
N ASN A 143 -5.48 -14.97 14.55
CA ASN A 143 -6.18 -16.25 14.37
C ASN A 143 -7.28 -16.16 13.30
N ASP A 144 -8.03 -15.06 13.26
CA ASP A 144 -9.00 -14.79 12.21
C ASP A 144 -8.33 -14.77 10.84
N LEU A 145 -7.26 -13.97 10.70
CA LEU A 145 -6.49 -13.88 9.47
C LEU A 145 -5.98 -15.25 9.01
N ARG A 146 -5.40 -16.05 9.93
CA ARG A 146 -4.92 -17.41 9.62
C ARG A 146 -6.02 -18.33 9.09
N GLN A 147 -7.25 -18.19 9.56
CA GLN A 147 -8.37 -19.02 9.10
C GLN A 147 -8.87 -18.63 7.70
N ARG A 148 -8.57 -17.40 7.26
CA ARG A 148 -8.97 -16.87 5.95
C ARG A 148 -7.90 -17.02 4.87
N VAL A 149 -6.71 -17.52 5.21
CA VAL A 149 -5.63 -17.74 4.25
C VAL A 149 -5.73 -19.10 3.59
N ASP A 150 -5.89 -19.08 2.27
CA ASP A 150 -5.80 -20.24 1.39
C ASP A 150 -4.37 -20.30 0.80
N ASN A 151 -3.57 -21.24 1.31
CA ASN A 151 -2.27 -21.55 0.73
C ASN A 151 -2.44 -22.43 -0.52
N LEU A 152 -2.27 -21.83 -1.70
CA LEU A 152 -2.42 -22.47 -3.02
C LEU A 152 -1.07 -22.65 -3.71
N THR A 153 0.01 -22.82 -2.93
CA THR A 153 1.36 -23.01 -3.46
C THR A 153 1.62 -24.43 -3.95
N GLU A 154 0.79 -25.41 -3.59
CA GLU A 154 0.96 -26.79 -4.04
C GLU A 154 0.92 -26.89 -5.57
N GLY A 155 2.02 -27.37 -6.18
CA GLY A 155 2.18 -27.47 -7.63
C GLY A 155 2.50 -26.15 -8.34
N SER A 156 2.62 -25.03 -7.61
CA SER A 156 3.15 -23.79 -8.14
C SER A 156 4.66 -23.89 -8.31
N THR A 157 5.18 -23.31 -9.39
CA THR A 157 6.62 -23.16 -9.61
C THR A 157 7.01 -21.69 -9.60
N ILE A 158 6.25 -20.84 -8.91
CA ILE A 158 6.52 -19.40 -8.80
C ILE A 158 7.01 -19.11 -7.40
N SER A 159 8.16 -18.45 -7.28
CA SER A 159 8.73 -18.01 -6.00
C SER A 159 9.00 -16.52 -5.98
N VAL A 160 8.84 -15.93 -4.80
CA VAL A 160 9.45 -14.64 -4.45
C VAL A 160 10.58 -14.94 -3.48
N CYS A 161 11.81 -14.59 -3.84
CA CYS A 161 12.99 -14.79 -3.00
C CYS A 161 13.42 -13.45 -2.38
N LEU A 162 13.26 -13.35 -1.06
CA LEU A 162 13.62 -12.19 -0.26
C LEU A 162 15.09 -12.26 0.16
N LEU A 163 15.89 -11.29 -0.28
CA LEU A 163 17.28 -11.09 0.12
C LEU A 163 17.35 -9.98 1.17
N ASP A 164 17.41 -10.37 2.45
CA ASP A 164 17.22 -9.44 3.58
C ASP A 164 17.93 -9.94 4.86
N THR A 165 17.42 -9.60 6.03
CA THR A 165 17.92 -9.89 7.38
C THR A 165 17.50 -11.26 7.92
N GLY A 166 16.77 -12.05 7.13
CA GLY A 166 16.20 -13.35 7.50
C GLY A 166 14.70 -13.25 7.83
N ILE A 167 14.08 -14.38 8.17
CA ILE A 167 12.65 -14.41 8.53
C ILE A 167 12.43 -15.22 9.80
N ASN A 168 11.61 -14.70 10.71
CA ASN A 168 11.12 -15.44 11.87
C ASN A 168 9.98 -16.37 11.47
N ARG A 169 10.33 -17.55 10.93
CA ARG A 169 9.38 -18.58 10.49
C ARG A 169 8.34 -18.98 11.56
N GLY A 170 8.71 -18.91 12.85
CA GLY A 170 7.82 -19.22 13.97
C GLY A 170 6.67 -18.23 14.16
N HIS A 171 6.60 -17.14 13.39
CA HIS A 171 5.48 -16.22 13.43
C HIS A 171 4.17 -16.94 13.00
N PRO A 172 3.05 -16.80 13.73
CA PRO A 172 1.81 -17.53 13.43
C PRO A 172 1.25 -17.30 12.01
N LEU A 173 1.49 -16.11 11.45
CA LEU A 173 1.14 -15.75 10.07
C LEU A 173 2.13 -16.30 9.01
N MET A 174 3.15 -17.08 9.38
CA MET A 174 4.17 -17.56 8.43
C MET A 174 4.48 -19.05 8.56
N GLU A 175 4.34 -19.61 9.77
CA GLU A 175 4.78 -20.98 10.08
C GLU A 175 4.26 -22.07 9.13
N ASN A 176 3.06 -21.88 8.57
CA ASN A 176 2.40 -22.83 7.66
C ASN A 176 2.47 -22.42 6.17
N LEU A 177 3.10 -21.28 5.88
CA LEU A 177 3.25 -20.74 4.52
C LEU A 177 4.67 -20.85 4.00
N VAL A 178 5.66 -20.84 4.90
CA VAL A 178 7.07 -20.84 4.55
C VAL A 178 7.72 -22.15 5.02
N PRO A 179 7.98 -23.11 4.12
CA PRO A 179 8.73 -24.32 4.45
C PRO A 179 10.16 -23.99 4.91
N GLU A 180 10.69 -24.75 5.88
CA GLU A 180 12.06 -24.52 6.37
C GLU A 180 13.13 -24.68 5.27
N HIS A 181 12.91 -25.57 4.31
CA HIS A 181 13.84 -25.77 3.18
C HIS A 181 13.97 -24.55 2.27
N ASN A 182 13.02 -23.59 2.33
CA ASN A 182 13.05 -22.35 1.55
C ASN A 182 13.89 -21.24 2.21
N LEU A 183 14.53 -21.53 3.35
CA LEU A 183 15.32 -20.58 4.12
C LEU A 183 16.80 -20.95 4.06
N ASP A 184 17.65 -19.98 3.70
CA ASP A 184 19.11 -20.12 3.73
C ASP A 184 19.78 -18.81 4.19
N THR A 185 21.10 -18.82 4.31
CA THR A 185 21.91 -17.68 4.76
C THR A 185 23.31 -17.71 4.16
N ILE A 186 23.84 -16.54 3.79
CA ILE A 186 25.26 -16.35 3.46
C ILE A 186 26.10 -16.05 4.71
N ILE A 187 25.46 -15.99 5.88
CA ILE A 187 26.06 -15.71 7.19
C ILE A 187 25.72 -16.88 8.14
N PRO A 188 26.30 -18.08 7.96
CA PRO A 188 25.91 -19.30 8.68
C PRO A 188 25.91 -19.16 10.20
N GLU A 189 26.81 -18.36 10.75
CA GLU A 189 26.95 -18.08 12.18
C GLU A 189 25.72 -17.40 12.80
N THR A 190 24.87 -16.74 12.00
CA THR A 190 23.64 -16.08 12.46
C THR A 190 22.37 -16.85 12.10
N GLY A 191 22.49 -18.02 11.46
CA GLY A 191 21.34 -18.77 10.94
C GLY A 191 20.53 -18.00 9.90
N HIS A 192 19.28 -18.42 9.67
CA HIS A 192 18.36 -17.79 8.69
C HIS A 192 17.21 -17.01 9.36
N HIS A 193 17.17 -16.98 10.69
CA HIS A 193 16.17 -16.22 11.43
C HIS A 193 16.45 -14.72 11.31
N ASP A 194 15.39 -13.94 11.46
CA ASP A 194 15.44 -12.51 11.28
C ASP A 194 16.21 -11.84 12.44
N THR A 195 17.03 -10.83 12.10
CA THR A 195 17.86 -10.10 13.05
C THR A 195 17.92 -8.63 12.68
N GLY A 196 17.72 -7.73 13.65
CA GLY A 196 17.82 -6.28 13.45
C GLY A 196 18.32 -5.56 14.69
N ASP A 197 18.67 -4.29 14.53
CA ASP A 197 19.12 -3.39 15.61
C ASP A 197 17.95 -2.81 16.44
N GLY A 198 16.70 -3.17 16.10
CA GLY A 198 15.46 -2.71 16.74
C GLY A 198 14.63 -3.81 17.41
N PRO A 199 13.35 -3.54 17.76
CA PRO A 199 12.46 -4.52 18.41
C PRO A 199 12.13 -5.73 17.52
N ALA A 200 12.33 -5.63 16.20
CA ALA A 200 12.26 -6.71 15.24
C ALA A 200 13.33 -6.51 14.14
N GLY A 201 13.63 -7.58 13.40
CA GLY A 201 14.41 -7.48 12.16
C GLY A 201 13.55 -6.97 10.99
N HIS A 202 14.21 -6.70 9.86
CA HIS A 202 13.58 -6.08 8.70
C HIS A 202 12.88 -7.12 7.79
N GLY A 203 13.40 -8.35 7.74
CA GLY A 203 12.96 -9.35 6.79
C GLY A 203 11.61 -9.99 7.13
N THR A 204 11.24 -10.09 8.40
CA THR A 204 9.91 -10.61 8.80
C THR A 204 8.78 -9.65 8.35
N PRO A 205 8.83 -8.34 8.61
CA PRO A 205 7.88 -7.40 8.00
C PRO A 205 7.82 -7.48 6.47
N MET A 206 8.97 -7.56 5.78
CA MET A 206 9.02 -7.68 4.32
C MET A 206 8.38 -8.99 3.82
N ALA A 207 8.59 -10.10 4.51
CA ALA A 207 7.91 -11.36 4.26
C ALA A 207 6.38 -11.24 4.42
N GLY A 208 5.94 -10.47 5.41
CA GLY A 208 4.53 -10.13 5.61
C GLY A 208 3.95 -9.41 4.39
N LEU A 209 4.63 -8.37 3.90
CA LEU A 209 4.23 -7.64 2.69
C LEU A 209 4.17 -8.55 1.45
N ILE A 210 5.11 -9.47 1.28
CA ILE A 210 5.11 -10.41 0.15
C ILE A 210 3.89 -11.35 0.20
N LEU A 211 3.54 -11.85 1.39
CA LEU A 211 2.45 -12.81 1.56
C LEU A 211 1.07 -12.16 1.59
N TYR A 212 0.97 -10.96 2.17
CA TYR A 212 -0.30 -10.34 2.55
C TYR A 212 -0.55 -8.97 1.92
N GLY A 213 0.46 -8.31 1.36
CA GLY A 213 0.34 -6.90 0.97
C GLY A 213 0.22 -6.01 2.21
N ASP A 214 -0.54 -4.91 2.11
CA ASP A 214 -0.80 -4.06 3.27
C ASP A 214 -1.64 -4.82 4.30
N LEU A 215 -1.03 -5.10 5.44
CA LEU A 215 -1.65 -5.88 6.50
C LEU A 215 -2.83 -5.12 7.14
N VAL A 216 -2.83 -3.79 7.10
CA VAL A 216 -3.92 -2.96 7.63
C VAL A 216 -5.19 -3.22 6.83
N GLU A 217 -5.12 -3.13 5.50
CA GLU A 217 -6.25 -3.42 4.62
C GLU A 217 -6.70 -4.88 4.76
N THR A 218 -5.74 -5.78 4.92
CA THR A 218 -5.97 -7.23 5.03
C THR A 218 -6.66 -7.62 6.33
N LEU A 219 -6.30 -6.98 7.44
CA LEU A 219 -6.93 -7.18 8.74
C LEU A 219 -8.29 -6.49 8.81
N ALA A 220 -8.44 -5.31 8.20
CA ALA A 220 -9.70 -4.59 8.12
C ALA A 220 -10.79 -5.31 7.32
N ASN A 221 -10.41 -6.19 6.39
CA ASN A 221 -11.33 -6.94 5.54
C ASN A 221 -11.50 -8.41 6.00
N GLN A 222 -12.69 -8.97 5.76
CA GLN A 222 -13.03 -10.38 6.02
C GLN A 222 -12.86 -11.29 4.79
N GLU A 223 -12.34 -10.77 3.68
CA GLU A 223 -12.10 -11.55 2.48
C GLU A 223 -11.08 -12.67 2.68
N ARG A 224 -11.20 -13.73 1.88
CA ARG A 224 -10.21 -14.82 1.85
C ARG A 224 -8.99 -14.41 1.05
N ILE A 225 -7.81 -14.70 1.59
CA ILE A 225 -6.53 -14.37 0.97
C ILE A 225 -5.98 -15.60 0.30
N ARG A 226 -5.59 -15.49 -0.97
CA ARG A 226 -5.09 -16.61 -1.76
C ARG A 226 -3.62 -16.39 -2.10
N ILE A 227 -2.76 -17.26 -1.61
CA ILE A 227 -1.31 -17.18 -1.84
C ILE A 227 -0.92 -18.24 -2.86
N TYR A 228 -0.45 -17.79 -4.04
CA TYR A 228 -0.12 -18.65 -5.18
C TYR A 228 1.38 -18.86 -5.39
N HIS A 229 2.22 -18.10 -4.70
CA HIS A 229 3.68 -18.13 -4.85
C HIS A 229 4.33 -18.66 -3.57
N HIS A 230 5.46 -19.34 -3.72
CA HIS A 230 6.30 -19.68 -2.59
C HIS A 230 7.06 -18.44 -2.12
N LEU A 231 7.19 -18.27 -0.80
CA LEU A 231 8.17 -17.35 -0.23
C LEU A 231 9.45 -18.12 0.09
N GLU A 232 10.56 -17.54 -0.31
CA GLU A 232 11.91 -17.95 0.02
C GLU A 232 12.66 -16.79 0.65
N SER A 233 13.62 -17.11 1.50
CA SER A 233 14.49 -16.08 2.05
C SER A 233 15.91 -16.58 2.15
N VAL A 234 16.82 -15.76 1.64
CA VAL A 234 18.24 -15.94 1.86
C VAL A 234 18.72 -14.75 2.65
N LYS A 235 19.10 -14.98 3.90
CA LYS A 235 19.64 -13.93 4.76
C LYS A 235 20.97 -13.45 4.21
N LEU A 236 20.95 -12.20 3.74
CA LEU A 236 22.06 -11.50 3.10
C LEU A 236 22.85 -10.69 4.12
N ILE A 237 22.19 -10.06 5.09
CA ILE A 237 22.81 -9.19 6.09
C ILE A 237 22.40 -9.56 7.50
N SER A 238 23.24 -9.23 8.47
CA SER A 238 22.93 -9.32 9.89
C SER A 238 23.64 -8.18 10.63
N PRO A 239 23.00 -7.56 11.62
CA PRO A 239 23.69 -6.66 12.54
C PRO A 239 24.98 -7.27 13.09
N GLY A 240 26.04 -6.47 13.16
CA GLY A 240 27.36 -6.89 13.63
C GLY A 240 28.15 -7.81 12.69
N ASN A 241 27.60 -8.19 11.53
CA ASN A 241 28.23 -9.06 10.53
C ASN A 241 28.09 -8.46 9.13
N ALA A 242 28.48 -7.19 8.99
CA ALA A 242 28.47 -6.51 7.70
C ALA A 242 29.52 -7.12 6.76
N HIS A 243 29.16 -7.25 5.49
CA HIS A 243 30.14 -7.60 4.46
C HIS A 243 31.06 -6.41 4.20
N GLU A 244 32.30 -6.72 3.82
CA GLU A 244 33.17 -5.71 3.22
C GLU A 244 32.50 -5.13 1.95
N PRO A 245 32.52 -3.81 1.72
CA PRO A 245 31.79 -3.16 0.62
C PRO A 245 32.01 -3.82 -0.76
N GLN A 246 33.25 -4.21 -1.07
CA GLN A 246 33.61 -4.86 -2.33
C GLN A 246 32.97 -6.24 -2.53
N ASN A 247 32.50 -6.90 -1.47
CA ASN A 247 31.97 -8.25 -1.50
C ASN A 247 30.46 -8.31 -1.73
N TYR A 248 29.72 -7.20 -1.57
CA TYR A 248 28.25 -7.20 -1.68
C TYR A 248 27.75 -7.77 -3.01
N GLY A 249 28.42 -7.44 -4.12
CA GLY A 249 28.12 -8.04 -5.43
C GLY A 249 28.23 -9.57 -5.39
N TYR A 250 29.36 -10.10 -4.94
CA TYR A 250 29.61 -11.54 -4.87
C TYR A 250 28.62 -12.28 -3.95
N VAL A 251 28.43 -11.79 -2.72
CA VAL A 251 27.54 -12.48 -1.75
C VAL A 251 26.07 -12.41 -2.17
N THR A 252 25.67 -11.36 -2.91
CA THR A 252 24.32 -11.27 -3.47
C THR A 252 24.11 -12.28 -4.60
N GLN A 253 25.09 -12.45 -5.49
CA GLN A 253 25.06 -13.49 -6.52
C GLN A 253 25.00 -14.89 -5.91
N GLU A 254 25.83 -15.14 -4.90
CA GLU A 254 25.81 -16.40 -4.14
C GLU A 254 24.44 -16.65 -3.49
N ALA A 255 23.81 -15.60 -2.93
CA ALA A 255 22.46 -15.69 -2.36
C ALA A 255 21.43 -16.16 -3.40
N MET A 256 21.46 -15.55 -4.57
CA MET A 256 20.57 -15.88 -5.69
C MET A 256 20.82 -17.32 -6.16
N ASP A 257 22.09 -17.70 -6.34
CA ASP A 257 22.47 -19.06 -6.76
C ASP A 257 22.01 -20.12 -5.77
N ARG A 258 22.12 -19.86 -4.45
CA ARG A 258 21.63 -20.77 -3.41
C ARG A 258 20.13 -21.00 -3.50
N ALA A 259 19.35 -19.94 -3.66
CA ALA A 259 17.89 -20.05 -3.84
C ALA A 259 17.54 -20.88 -5.08
N GLU A 260 18.28 -20.71 -6.17
CA GLU A 260 18.12 -21.51 -7.40
C GLU A 260 18.53 -22.97 -7.20
N ILE A 261 19.55 -23.26 -6.42
CA ILE A 261 19.94 -24.65 -6.13
C ILE A 261 18.88 -25.35 -5.29
N ILE A 262 18.29 -24.67 -4.30
CA ILE A 262 17.25 -25.20 -3.41
C ILE A 262 16.01 -25.61 -4.22
N ASN A 263 15.53 -24.71 -5.08
CA ASN A 263 14.29 -24.86 -5.82
C ASN A 263 14.54 -24.51 -7.30
N PHE A 264 15.21 -25.42 -8.01
CA PHE A 264 15.79 -25.23 -9.35
C PHE A 264 14.80 -25.09 -10.49
N ASP A 265 13.59 -25.60 -10.33
CA ASP A 265 12.53 -25.58 -11.33
C ASP A 265 11.57 -24.38 -11.16
N HIS A 266 11.78 -23.58 -10.12
CA HIS A 266 10.94 -22.42 -9.86
C HIS A 266 11.38 -21.20 -10.70
N LYS A 267 10.38 -20.49 -11.24
CA LYS A 267 10.53 -19.15 -11.80
C LYS A 267 10.44 -18.15 -10.66
N ARG A 268 11.43 -17.27 -10.57
CA ARG A 268 11.69 -16.52 -9.36
C ARG A 268 11.75 -15.03 -9.61
N VAL A 269 11.14 -14.27 -8.70
CA VAL A 269 11.34 -12.82 -8.58
C VAL A 269 12.19 -12.59 -7.34
N TYR A 270 13.33 -11.91 -7.50
CA TYR A 270 14.16 -11.52 -6.37
C TYR A 270 13.70 -10.18 -5.83
N CYS A 271 13.53 -10.10 -4.52
CA CYS A 271 13.27 -8.87 -3.79
C CYS A 271 14.51 -8.53 -2.97
N LEU A 272 15.22 -7.48 -3.36
CA LEU A 272 16.37 -6.93 -2.66
C LEU A 272 15.96 -5.60 -2.01
N ALA A 273 15.63 -5.66 -0.72
CA ALA A 273 15.23 -4.48 0.05
C ALA A 273 16.40 -3.84 0.81
N VAL A 274 17.60 -4.43 0.70
CA VAL A 274 18.83 -3.94 1.31
C VAL A 274 19.58 -3.06 0.32
N THR A 275 19.98 -1.86 0.77
CA THR A 275 20.76 -0.90 -0.01
C THR A 275 21.86 -0.27 0.82
N SER A 276 22.81 0.42 0.17
CA SER A 276 23.86 1.20 0.83
C SER A 276 23.91 2.63 0.30
N ASP A 277 24.01 3.58 1.21
CA ASP A 277 24.19 5.02 0.99
C ASP A 277 25.62 5.50 1.30
N THR A 278 26.53 4.58 1.60
CA THR A 278 27.88 4.90 2.08
C THR A 278 28.70 5.73 1.08
N VAL A 279 28.48 5.52 -0.22
CA VAL A 279 29.14 6.25 -1.29
C VAL A 279 28.11 6.65 -2.34
N GLU A 280 28.08 7.94 -2.68
CA GLU A 280 27.25 8.43 -3.77
C GLU A 280 27.95 8.25 -5.12
N HIS A 281 27.33 7.46 -6.00
CA HIS A 281 27.89 7.15 -7.32
C HIS A 281 27.31 7.99 -8.46
N GLY A 282 26.27 8.79 -8.20
CA GLY A 282 25.63 9.66 -9.20
C GLY A 282 25.17 8.90 -10.46
N GLY A 283 24.68 7.66 -10.27
CA GLY A 283 24.25 6.75 -11.34
C GLY A 283 25.37 5.89 -11.95
N GLY A 284 26.63 6.09 -11.53
CA GLY A 284 27.75 5.27 -11.96
C GLY A 284 27.62 3.81 -11.50
N PRO A 285 28.02 2.83 -12.34
CA PRO A 285 27.97 1.43 -11.98
C PRO A 285 28.98 1.11 -10.87
N THR A 286 28.60 0.16 -10.03
CA THR A 286 29.40 -0.40 -8.93
C THR A 286 29.57 -1.90 -9.13
N SER A 287 30.42 -2.54 -8.34
CA SER A 287 30.53 -4.00 -8.37
C SER A 287 29.20 -4.67 -8.02
N TRP A 288 28.42 -4.11 -7.08
CA TRP A 288 27.14 -4.68 -6.68
C TRP A 288 26.07 -4.50 -7.76
N SER A 289 25.90 -3.29 -8.31
CA SER A 289 24.93 -3.06 -9.40
C SER A 289 25.31 -3.83 -10.67
N ALA A 290 26.60 -3.95 -11.00
CA ALA A 290 27.06 -4.79 -12.10
C ALA A 290 26.78 -6.29 -11.87
N ALA A 291 26.87 -6.76 -10.63
CA ALA A 291 26.54 -8.14 -10.27
C ALA A 291 25.04 -8.43 -10.46
N ILE A 292 24.18 -7.48 -10.08
CA ILE A 292 22.74 -7.52 -10.36
C ILE A 292 22.48 -7.51 -11.86
N ASP A 293 23.15 -6.63 -12.61
CA ASP A 293 23.00 -6.52 -14.07
C ASP A 293 23.34 -7.82 -14.80
N GLN A 294 24.40 -8.51 -14.35
CA GLN A 294 24.80 -9.81 -14.88
C GLN A 294 23.74 -10.89 -14.62
N HIS A 295 23.23 -11.00 -13.40
CA HIS A 295 22.17 -11.98 -13.09
C HIS A 295 20.88 -11.69 -13.84
N ALA A 296 20.46 -10.42 -13.88
CA ALA A 296 19.23 -10.04 -14.55
C ALA A 296 19.31 -10.28 -16.06
N PHE A 297 20.45 -9.97 -16.69
CA PHE A 297 20.68 -10.25 -18.11
C PHE A 297 20.76 -11.76 -18.42
N GLY A 298 21.37 -12.54 -17.53
CA GLY A 298 21.57 -13.98 -17.71
C GLY A 298 22.70 -14.29 -18.71
N SER A 299 22.52 -15.35 -19.49
CA SER A 299 23.50 -15.87 -20.44
C SER A 299 23.04 -15.69 -21.89
N VAL A 300 23.98 -15.28 -22.75
CA VAL A 300 23.77 -15.25 -24.21
C VAL A 300 23.70 -16.66 -24.80
N GLU A 301 24.34 -17.63 -24.15
CA GLU A 301 24.48 -19.00 -24.65
C GLU A 301 23.34 -19.91 -24.18
N LEU A 302 22.73 -19.61 -23.02
CA LEU A 302 21.70 -20.46 -22.39
C LEU A 302 20.35 -19.73 -22.31
N PRO A 303 19.27 -20.29 -22.87
CA PRO A 303 17.95 -19.68 -22.79
C PRO A 303 17.39 -19.70 -21.36
N ASN A 304 16.49 -18.77 -21.04
CA ASN A 304 15.76 -18.68 -19.76
C ASN A 304 16.64 -18.50 -18.52
N THR A 305 17.81 -17.89 -18.67
CA THR A 305 18.74 -17.57 -17.58
C THR A 305 18.58 -16.14 -17.06
N ALA A 306 17.80 -15.30 -17.74
CA ALA A 306 17.46 -13.97 -17.25
C ALA A 306 16.64 -14.05 -15.96
N ARG A 307 16.80 -13.05 -15.09
CA ARG A 307 16.15 -12.96 -13.77
C ARG A 307 15.41 -11.64 -13.63
N LEU A 308 14.28 -11.67 -12.93
CA LEU A 308 13.59 -10.45 -12.52
C LEU A 308 14.00 -10.10 -11.11
N THR A 309 14.65 -8.95 -10.95
CA THR A 309 15.11 -8.45 -9.65
C THR A 309 14.46 -7.09 -9.39
N MET A 310 13.75 -7.02 -8.27
CA MET A 310 13.21 -5.79 -7.70
C MET A 310 14.19 -5.29 -6.64
N VAL A 311 14.62 -4.04 -6.75
CA VAL A 311 15.57 -3.42 -5.81
C VAL A 311 14.96 -2.15 -5.22
N SER A 312 14.98 -2.00 -3.90
CA SER A 312 14.59 -0.74 -3.26
C SER A 312 15.47 0.42 -3.74
N SER A 313 14.91 1.61 -3.97
CA SER A 313 15.70 2.80 -4.29
C SER A 313 16.59 3.27 -3.13
N GLY A 314 16.30 2.80 -1.90
CA GLY A 314 16.91 3.28 -0.68
C GLY A 314 16.19 4.50 -0.10
N ASN A 315 16.45 4.77 1.18
CA ASN A 315 15.71 5.74 1.98
C ASN A 315 16.57 6.91 2.47
N LEU A 316 16.01 8.11 2.46
CA LEU A 316 16.56 9.24 3.20
C LEU A 316 16.49 8.99 4.71
N THR A 317 17.47 9.51 5.45
CA THR A 317 17.46 9.51 6.91
C THR A 317 16.44 10.51 7.46
N ALA A 318 16.03 10.34 8.73
CA ALA A 318 15.11 11.26 9.39
C ALA A 318 15.60 12.72 9.36
N GLU A 319 16.91 12.94 9.51
CA GLU A 319 17.50 14.28 9.40
C GLU A 319 17.35 14.87 7.99
N GLN A 320 17.59 14.07 6.94
CA GLN A 320 17.44 14.51 5.55
C GLN A 320 15.97 14.82 5.21
N MET A 321 15.03 14.06 5.77
CA MET A 321 13.59 14.24 5.52
C MET A 321 13.05 15.57 6.04
N GLN A 322 13.70 16.23 7.01
CA GLN A 322 13.29 17.56 7.49
C GLN A 322 13.30 18.62 6.39
N ASN A 323 14.11 18.42 5.33
CA ASN A 323 14.19 19.33 4.19
C ASN A 323 13.31 18.88 3.02
N TYR A 324 12.29 18.08 3.26
CA TYR A 324 11.32 17.66 2.24
C TYR A 324 10.68 18.88 1.56
N PRO A 325 10.45 18.87 0.23
CA PRO A 325 10.84 17.83 -0.73
C PRO A 325 12.21 18.10 -1.41
N LEU A 326 13.00 19.08 -0.93
CA LEU A 326 14.27 19.45 -1.56
C LEU A 326 15.31 18.34 -1.42
N SER A 327 15.36 17.68 -0.27
CA SER A 327 16.29 16.56 -0.03
C SER A 327 16.03 15.38 -0.96
N ASN A 328 14.78 15.05 -1.31
CA ASN A 328 14.47 13.97 -2.25
C ASN A 328 15.04 14.22 -3.64
N ARG A 329 15.07 15.48 -4.08
CA ARG A 329 15.65 15.89 -5.36
C ARG A 329 17.17 15.85 -5.36
N GLY A 330 17.78 16.01 -4.18
CA GLY A 330 19.24 16.02 -4.00
C GLY A 330 19.83 14.67 -3.60
N THR A 331 19.02 13.71 -3.15
CA THR A 331 19.50 12.41 -2.68
C THR A 331 19.43 11.39 -3.80
N SER A 332 20.61 10.90 -4.19
CA SER A 332 20.75 9.83 -5.18
C SER A 332 20.09 8.54 -4.71
N VAL A 333 19.54 7.76 -5.64
CA VAL A 333 19.26 6.33 -5.42
C VAL A 333 20.50 5.62 -4.89
N HIS A 334 20.29 4.70 -3.94
CA HIS A 334 21.33 3.96 -3.22
C HIS A 334 21.86 2.78 -4.03
N GLU A 335 23.05 2.28 -3.67
CA GLU A 335 23.59 1.06 -4.25
C GLU A 335 22.79 -0.17 -3.75
N PRO A 336 22.43 -1.15 -4.60
CA PRO A 336 22.75 -1.32 -6.03
C PRO A 336 21.63 -0.89 -7.00
N ALA A 337 20.68 -0.07 -6.56
CA ALA A 337 19.48 0.27 -7.31
C ALA A 337 19.70 1.15 -8.56
N GLN A 338 20.94 1.53 -8.87
CA GLN A 338 21.33 2.10 -10.16
C GLN A 338 21.50 1.07 -11.28
N ALA A 339 21.42 -0.24 -10.97
CA ALA A 339 21.51 -1.31 -11.97
C ALA A 339 20.56 -1.08 -13.17
N PHE A 340 21.06 -1.34 -14.38
CA PHE A 340 20.33 -1.11 -15.62
C PHE A 340 19.23 -2.15 -15.87
N ASN A 341 19.50 -3.40 -15.53
CA ASN A 341 18.64 -4.55 -15.85
C ASN A 341 17.74 -4.97 -14.68
N ALA A 342 17.77 -4.24 -13.56
CA ALA A 342 16.85 -4.42 -12.45
C ALA A 342 15.74 -3.36 -12.44
N VAL A 343 14.62 -3.72 -11.82
CA VAL A 343 13.50 -2.82 -11.56
C VAL A 343 13.71 -2.20 -10.19
N THR A 344 14.02 -0.91 -10.19
CA THR A 344 14.19 -0.10 -8.99
C THR A 344 12.84 0.44 -8.56
N VAL A 345 12.48 0.15 -7.32
CA VAL A 345 11.21 0.52 -6.70
C VAL A 345 11.47 1.68 -5.74
N GLY A 346 10.94 2.85 -6.07
CA GLY A 346 10.87 3.98 -5.14
C GLY A 346 9.53 4.07 -4.43
N SER A 347 9.31 5.15 -3.71
CA SER A 347 8.11 5.35 -2.91
C SER A 347 7.35 6.64 -3.21
N TYR A 348 6.03 6.49 -3.24
CA TYR A 348 5.06 7.56 -3.05
C TYR A 348 4.24 7.26 -1.79
N THR A 349 3.38 8.20 -1.38
CA THR A 349 2.49 7.97 -0.24
C THR A 349 1.06 8.34 -0.57
N GLN A 350 0.14 7.50 -0.13
CA GLN A 350 -1.28 7.75 -0.04
C GLN A 350 -1.71 8.14 1.37
N LYS A 351 -0.85 7.90 2.37
CA LYS A 351 -1.15 8.14 3.78
C LYS A 351 -1.06 9.62 4.07
N ASP A 352 -2.16 10.25 4.48
CA ASP A 352 -2.26 11.69 4.73
C ASP A 352 -3.03 12.03 6.02
N SER A 353 -3.57 11.03 6.71
CA SER A 353 -4.43 11.22 7.86
C SER A 353 -3.67 10.94 9.16
N ILE A 354 -3.79 11.83 10.15
CA ILE A 354 -3.13 11.74 11.46
C ILE A 354 -4.20 11.73 12.55
N ASP A 355 -4.02 10.90 13.57
CA ASP A 355 -4.83 10.99 14.79
C ASP A 355 -4.52 12.31 15.53
N SER A 356 -5.45 13.26 15.45
CA SER A 356 -5.32 14.56 16.10
C SER A 356 -5.48 14.53 17.63
N ASP A 357 -6.09 13.49 18.19
CA ASP A 357 -6.22 13.31 19.63
C ASP A 357 -4.88 12.87 20.23
N GLN A 358 -4.15 12.00 19.52
CA GLN A 358 -2.81 11.56 19.92
C GLN A 358 -1.72 12.60 19.56
N TYR A 359 -1.80 13.20 18.37
CA TYR A 359 -0.82 14.16 17.85
C TYR A 359 -1.46 15.52 17.53
N PRO A 360 -1.88 16.28 18.55
CA PRO A 360 -2.58 17.55 18.34
C PRO A 360 -1.70 18.57 17.59
N GLY A 361 -2.23 19.08 16.48
CA GLY A 361 -1.53 20.07 15.64
C GLY A 361 -0.40 19.49 14.79
N ALA A 362 -0.29 18.17 14.67
CA ALA A 362 0.57 17.55 13.68
C ALA A 362 -0.04 17.63 12.27
N SER A 363 0.82 17.65 11.25
CA SER A 363 0.42 17.64 9.85
C SER A 363 1.27 16.66 9.05
N PRO A 364 0.72 16.00 8.01
CA PRO A 364 1.50 15.11 7.16
C PRO A 364 2.57 15.90 6.41
N LEU A 365 3.76 15.32 6.28
CA LEU A 365 4.91 15.95 5.61
C LEU A 365 4.73 15.95 4.09
N ALA A 366 4.25 14.84 3.54
CA ALA A 366 3.87 14.72 2.14
C ALA A 366 2.34 14.71 2.00
N GLN A 367 1.83 15.31 0.92
CA GLN A 367 0.43 15.19 0.55
C GLN A 367 0.15 13.82 -0.05
N ARG A 368 -1.11 13.39 0.00
CA ARG A 368 -1.58 12.20 -0.68
C ARG A 368 -1.23 12.22 -2.18
N GLY A 369 -0.72 11.10 -2.68
CA GLY A 369 -0.24 10.93 -4.05
C GLY A 369 1.11 11.59 -4.34
N ALA A 370 1.73 12.26 -3.37
CA ALA A 370 3.05 12.85 -3.54
C ALA A 370 4.16 11.81 -3.31
N MET A 371 5.38 12.18 -3.72
CA MET A 371 6.58 11.42 -3.39
C MET A 371 6.70 11.26 -1.87
N ALA A 372 6.94 10.03 -1.41
CA ALA A 372 7.10 9.75 0.01
C ALA A 372 8.35 10.47 0.53
N PRO A 373 8.35 10.96 1.78
CA PRO A 373 9.49 11.69 2.31
C PRO A 373 10.80 10.92 2.32
N SER A 374 10.75 9.60 2.47
CA SER A 374 11.92 8.72 2.45
C SER A 374 12.49 8.48 1.05
N ASN A 375 11.78 8.82 -0.04
CA ASN A 375 12.16 8.40 -1.37
C ASN A 375 13.45 9.08 -1.91
N SER A 376 14.40 8.29 -2.39
CA SER A 376 15.57 8.76 -3.14
C SER A 376 15.30 8.78 -4.66
N THR A 377 16.08 9.57 -5.43
CA THR A 377 15.82 9.75 -6.88
C THR A 377 17.10 9.83 -7.72
N SER A 378 16.98 9.66 -9.03
CA SER A 378 18.08 9.90 -9.98
C SER A 378 18.09 11.33 -10.53
N MET A 379 17.40 12.29 -9.90
CA MET A 379 17.22 13.64 -10.48
C MET A 379 18.54 14.38 -10.70
N GLY A 380 19.54 14.11 -9.86
CA GLY A 380 20.88 14.71 -9.96
C GLY A 380 21.84 14.00 -10.91
N TRP A 381 21.44 12.89 -11.54
CA TRP A 381 22.35 12.08 -12.37
C TRP A 381 22.59 12.70 -13.75
N ASP A 382 23.75 12.39 -14.34
CA ASP A 382 24.03 12.69 -15.74
C ASP A 382 23.07 11.95 -16.67
N ASN A 383 22.64 12.59 -17.76
CA ASN A 383 21.71 12.03 -18.75
C ASN A 383 22.18 10.73 -19.42
N LYS A 384 23.46 10.36 -19.31
CA LYS A 384 23.98 9.08 -19.78
C LYS A 384 23.57 7.88 -18.91
N TRP A 385 23.14 8.13 -17.68
CA TRP A 385 22.72 7.12 -16.71
C TRP A 385 21.20 6.87 -16.77
N PRO A 386 20.71 5.70 -16.31
CA PRO A 386 19.29 5.39 -16.37
C PRO A 386 18.52 6.29 -15.39
N ARG A 387 17.27 6.60 -15.72
CA ARG A 387 16.38 7.31 -14.79
C ARG A 387 15.81 6.32 -13.79
N LYS A 388 15.96 6.60 -12.50
CA LYS A 388 15.48 5.79 -11.39
C LYS A 388 14.71 6.66 -10.38
N PRO A 389 13.74 6.12 -9.64
CA PRO A 389 13.24 4.73 -9.70
C PRO A 389 12.48 4.44 -11.00
N ASP A 390 12.33 3.16 -11.36
CA ASP A 390 11.59 2.73 -12.57
C ASP A 390 10.08 2.69 -12.31
N ILE A 391 9.68 2.31 -11.09
CA ILE A 391 8.31 2.33 -10.60
C ILE A 391 8.28 2.89 -9.18
N VAL A 392 7.11 3.33 -8.72
CA VAL A 392 6.89 3.77 -7.34
C VAL A 392 5.74 3.00 -6.71
N MET A 393 5.87 2.68 -5.42
CA MET A 393 4.86 1.98 -4.61
C MET A 393 4.60 2.77 -3.31
N GLU A 394 3.53 2.43 -2.58
CA GLU A 394 3.28 3.00 -1.24
C GLU A 394 4.48 2.72 -0.32
N GLY A 395 5.08 3.78 0.23
CA GLY A 395 6.24 3.68 1.13
C GLY A 395 6.09 4.42 2.45
N GLY A 396 4.87 4.84 2.78
CA GLY A 396 4.55 5.54 4.01
C GLY A 396 4.83 7.04 3.96
N ASN A 397 4.42 7.70 5.03
CA ASN A 397 4.58 9.14 5.21
C ASN A 397 5.18 9.44 6.59
N TYR A 398 5.51 10.70 6.81
CA TYR A 398 5.97 11.23 8.08
C TYR A 398 5.07 12.39 8.48
N ALA A 399 4.98 12.65 9.78
CA ALA A 399 4.24 13.78 10.30
C ALA A 399 5.21 14.79 10.88
N GLU A 400 4.88 16.07 10.77
CA GLU A 400 5.59 17.16 11.42
C GLU A 400 4.73 17.73 12.54
N GLN A 401 5.33 17.94 13.71
CA GLN A 401 4.70 18.62 14.83
C GLN A 401 5.69 19.62 15.43
N HIS A 402 5.31 20.89 15.53
CA HIS A 402 6.14 21.97 16.08
C HIS A 402 7.54 22.11 15.44
N GLY A 403 7.67 21.83 14.14
CA GLY A 403 8.93 21.93 13.40
C GLY A 403 9.88 20.74 13.60
N ALA A 404 9.37 19.63 14.16
CA ALA A 404 10.10 18.38 14.30
C ALA A 404 9.32 17.24 13.64
N LEU A 405 10.03 16.31 13.02
CA LEU A 405 9.43 15.08 12.54
C LEU A 405 9.04 14.20 13.72
N LEU A 406 7.80 13.71 13.68
CA LEU A 406 7.38 12.62 14.53
C LEU A 406 8.10 11.35 14.05
N GLU A 407 8.61 10.56 15.00
CA GLU A 407 9.29 9.33 14.65
C GLU A 407 8.33 8.39 13.90
N PRO A 408 8.84 7.63 12.91
CA PRO A 408 8.05 6.75 12.09
C PRO A 408 7.71 5.48 12.88
N ASP A 409 6.80 5.61 13.83
CA ASP A 409 5.95 4.48 14.13
C ASP A 409 4.84 4.47 13.09
N SER A 410 4.45 3.28 12.65
CA SER A 410 3.30 3.03 11.75
C SER A 410 1.99 3.64 12.27
N GLN A 411 2.02 4.18 13.50
CA GLN A 411 0.94 4.76 14.27
C GLN A 411 0.56 6.17 13.81
N CYS A 412 1.46 6.92 13.19
CA CYS A 412 1.19 8.35 12.95
C CYS A 412 0.27 8.61 11.76
N LEU A 413 0.24 7.74 10.73
CA LEU A 413 -0.32 8.06 9.40
C LEU A 413 -1.04 6.91 8.73
N VAL A 414 -2.19 7.22 8.11
CA VAL A 414 -3.14 6.29 7.48
C VAL A 414 -3.52 6.74 6.07
#